data_AF-A0A1I6AM36-F1
#
_entry.id   AF-A0A1I6AM36-F1
#
_cell.length_a   1.000
_cell.length_b   1.000
_cell.length_c   1.000
_cell.angle_alpha   90.00
_cell.angle_beta   90.00
_cell.angle_gamma   90.00
#
_symmetry.space_group_name_H-M   'P 1'
#
loop_
_entity.id
_entity.type
_entity.pdbx_description
1 polymer ?
#
loop_
_entity_poly.entity_id
_entity_poly.type
_entity_poly.pdbx_seq_one_letter_code
_entity_poly.pdbx_strand_id
1 'polypeptide(L)'
;MVISALFKTRQVNLAERLDPRIALSEEQLVQSKLIKRPAGDVNIAPAHFVVLGAVTELNYNIHSGGERLFMAGIGASKRAAVINVGLDLRLVEMRSLGTVYVTSLQKQIVGVEYETGIFRFFGDQFVEFDSGEVRNEPLQLGVRSVVELAVYQILTEGLGLPANSHEGCEPGGVYPEQSDQPNSIKEIKT
;
A
#
# COMPACT_ATOMS: atom_id res chain seq x y z
N MET A 1 -1.56 2.64 2.39
CA MET A 1 -0.49 2.86 1.37
C MET A 1 -1.02 2.73 -0.05
N VAL A 2 -1.80 1.67 -0.37
CA VAL A 2 -2.41 1.47 -1.71
C VAL A 2 -3.26 2.65 -2.16
N ILE A 3 -4.18 3.14 -1.31
CA ILE A 3 -5.03 4.32 -1.61
C ILE A 3 -4.19 5.52 -2.03
N SER A 4 -3.13 5.84 -1.28
CA SER A 4 -2.25 6.95 -1.59
C SER A 4 -1.44 6.74 -2.88
N ALA A 5 -1.03 5.50 -3.18
CA ALA A 5 -0.33 5.17 -4.41
C ALA A 5 -1.24 5.36 -5.63
N LEU A 6 -2.47 4.83 -5.59
CA LEU A 6 -3.47 5.02 -6.65
C LEU A 6 -3.88 6.49 -6.81
N PHE A 7 -4.03 7.23 -5.71
CA PHE A 7 -4.37 8.66 -5.78
C PHE A 7 -3.26 9.48 -6.46
N LYS A 8 -1.99 9.15 -6.18
CA LYS A 8 -0.84 9.83 -6.80
C LYS A 8 -0.74 9.58 -8.30
N THR A 9 -1.18 8.43 -8.81
CA THR A 9 -1.07 8.13 -10.24
C THR A 9 -1.99 9.01 -11.07
N ARG A 10 -3.10 9.50 -10.49
CA ARG A 10 -4.14 10.23 -11.23
C ARG A 10 -4.51 9.47 -12.50
N GLN A 11 -4.79 8.18 -12.39
CA GLN A 11 -5.29 7.38 -13.52
C GLN A 11 -6.61 6.68 -13.22
N VAL A 12 -7.05 6.74 -11.95
CA VAL A 12 -8.29 6.11 -11.49
C VAL A 12 -9.04 7.06 -10.57
N ASN A 13 -10.38 6.97 -10.60
CA ASN A 13 -11.24 7.63 -9.63
C ASN A 13 -11.43 6.70 -8.43
N LEU A 14 -11.22 7.23 -7.22
CA LEU A 14 -11.32 6.47 -5.98
C LEU A 14 -12.69 6.67 -5.35
N ALA A 15 -13.33 5.57 -4.99
CA ALA A 15 -14.54 5.55 -4.17
C ALA A 15 -14.15 5.20 -2.72
N GLU A 16 -14.66 5.99 -1.76
CA GLU A 16 -14.41 5.75 -0.35
C GLU A 16 -15.21 4.52 0.12
N ARG A 17 -14.50 3.50 0.61
CA ARG A 17 -15.05 2.21 1.07
C ARG A 17 -14.30 1.65 2.29
N LEU A 18 -13.35 2.38 2.86
CA LEU A 18 -12.63 1.97 4.06
C LEU A 18 -13.55 1.96 5.29
N ASP A 19 -14.37 3.01 5.44
CA ASP A 19 -15.38 3.06 6.48
C ASP A 19 -16.72 3.64 5.95
N PRO A 20 -17.56 2.79 5.31
CA PRO A 20 -18.85 3.24 4.78
C PRO A 20 -19.82 3.68 5.88
N ARG A 21 -19.56 3.32 7.14
CA ARG A 21 -20.43 3.67 8.27
C ARG A 21 -20.49 5.17 8.49
N ILE A 22 -19.41 5.90 8.22
CA ILE A 22 -19.39 7.37 8.34
C ILE A 22 -20.37 7.98 7.33
N ALA A 23 -20.30 7.55 6.07
CA ALA A 23 -21.23 8.02 5.02
C ALA A 23 -22.70 7.71 5.37
N LEU A 24 -22.97 6.49 5.85
CA LEU A 24 -24.32 6.08 6.28
C LEU A 24 -24.81 6.87 7.50
N SER A 25 -23.95 7.14 8.49
CA SER A 25 -24.32 7.94 9.66
C SER A 25 -24.62 9.40 9.29
N GLU A 26 -23.86 9.98 8.36
CA GLU A 26 -24.12 11.32 7.84
C GLU A 26 -25.45 11.38 7.10
N GLU A 27 -25.76 10.37 6.29
CA GLU A 27 -27.06 10.24 5.61
C GLU A 27 -28.20 10.19 6.63
N GLN A 28 -28.06 9.37 7.69
CA GLN A 28 -29.05 9.30 8.77
C GLN A 28 -29.26 10.64 9.48
N LEU A 29 -28.18 11.39 9.75
CA LEU A 29 -28.26 12.71 10.40
C LEU A 29 -28.94 13.76 9.52
N VAL A 30 -28.73 13.70 8.20
CA VAL A 30 -29.40 14.56 7.22
C VAL A 30 -30.88 14.17 7.13
N GLN A 31 -31.20 12.88 7.03
CA GLN A 31 -32.58 12.37 7.03
C GLN A 31 -33.33 12.73 8.32
N SER A 32 -32.66 12.68 9.47
CA SER A 32 -33.22 13.08 10.77
C SER A 32 -33.23 14.60 11.01
N LYS A 33 -32.85 15.41 10.01
CA LYS A 33 -32.82 16.88 10.06
C LYS A 33 -31.91 17.45 11.17
N LEU A 34 -30.94 16.68 11.64
CA LEU A 34 -29.96 17.11 12.65
C LEU A 34 -28.81 17.91 12.01
N ILE A 35 -28.58 17.75 10.70
CA ILE A 35 -27.58 18.51 9.92
C ILE A 35 -28.27 19.22 8.74
N LYS A 36 -27.97 20.51 8.56
CA LYS A 36 -28.39 21.29 7.37
C LYS A 36 -27.32 21.20 6.28
N ARG A 37 -27.49 20.29 5.34
CA ARG A 37 -26.75 20.21 4.08
C ARG A 37 -27.72 20.59 2.94
N PRO A 38 -27.29 21.26 1.85
CA PRO A 38 -28.14 21.38 0.65
C PRO A 38 -28.62 19.97 0.30
N ALA A 39 -29.95 19.80 0.21
CA ALA A 39 -30.58 18.50 0.02
C ALA A 39 -30.22 17.96 -1.37
N GLY A 40 -29.18 17.14 -1.41
CA GLY A 40 -28.88 16.22 -2.50
C GLY A 40 -28.64 14.86 -1.88
N ASP A 41 -29.08 13.80 -2.56
CA ASP A 41 -28.80 12.44 -2.13
C ASP A 41 -27.29 12.24 -1.96
N VAL A 42 -26.91 11.45 -0.97
CA VAL A 42 -25.51 11.00 -0.83
C VAL A 42 -25.23 10.07 -2.01
N ASN A 43 -24.69 10.62 -3.09
CA ASN A 43 -24.35 9.85 -4.28
C ASN A 43 -23.07 9.05 -4.00
N ILE A 44 -23.25 7.79 -3.57
CA ILE A 44 -22.15 6.84 -3.38
C ILE A 44 -21.68 6.41 -4.76
N ALA A 45 -20.52 6.92 -5.16
CA ALA A 45 -19.93 6.57 -6.44
C ALA A 45 -19.83 5.04 -6.64
N PRO A 46 -20.37 4.49 -7.74
CA PRO A 46 -20.24 3.08 -8.05
C PRO A 46 -18.77 2.75 -8.38
N ALA A 47 -18.26 1.67 -7.78
CA ALA A 47 -16.94 1.16 -8.08
C ALA A 47 -17.04 0.03 -9.10
N HIS A 48 -16.29 0.11 -10.20
CA HIS A 48 -16.19 -0.97 -11.19
C HIS A 48 -15.28 -2.10 -10.70
N PHE A 49 -14.19 -1.74 -10.03
CA PHE A 49 -13.20 -2.67 -9.50
C PHE A 49 -12.95 -2.40 -8.01
N VAL A 50 -12.58 -3.47 -7.30
CA VAL A 50 -12.06 -3.41 -5.93
C VAL A 50 -10.69 -4.06 -5.89
N VAL A 51 -9.73 -3.37 -5.25
CA VAL A 51 -8.40 -3.94 -4.98
C VAL A 51 -8.42 -4.53 -3.58
N LEU A 52 -8.13 -5.83 -3.48
CA LEU A 52 -8.04 -6.56 -2.22
C LEU A 52 -6.65 -7.16 -2.11
N GLY A 53 -6.20 -7.44 -0.89
CA GLY A 53 -4.89 -8.07 -0.70
C GLY A 53 -4.41 -8.03 0.74
N ALA A 54 -3.20 -8.54 0.95
CA ALA A 54 -2.57 -8.61 2.25
C ALA A 54 -1.05 -8.63 2.14
N VAL A 55 -0.37 -8.22 3.22
CA VAL A 55 1.04 -8.53 3.42
C VAL A 55 1.09 -10.01 3.83
N THR A 56 1.65 -10.84 2.96
CA THR A 56 1.67 -12.31 3.11
C THR A 56 2.93 -12.82 3.80
N GLU A 57 4.03 -12.07 3.72
CA GLU A 57 5.29 -12.46 4.34
C GLU A 57 5.91 -11.30 5.11
N LEU A 58 6.45 -11.63 6.29
CA LEU A 58 7.31 -10.76 7.06
C LEU A 58 8.32 -11.63 7.80
N ASN A 59 9.44 -11.92 7.14
CA ASN A 59 10.48 -12.78 7.69
C ASN A 59 11.70 -11.94 8.09
N TYR A 60 12.07 -11.99 9.37
CA TYR A 60 13.29 -11.39 9.90
C TYR A 60 14.37 -12.45 10.00
N ASN A 61 15.33 -12.43 9.09
CA ASN A 61 16.50 -13.29 9.16
C ASN A 61 17.72 -12.45 9.57
N ILE A 62 18.10 -12.56 10.84
CA ILE A 62 19.34 -11.95 11.32
C ILE A 62 20.48 -12.91 10.97
N HIS A 63 21.18 -12.63 9.88
CA HIS A 63 22.42 -13.30 9.57
C HIS A 63 23.52 -12.77 10.50
N SER A 64 23.70 -13.43 11.65
CA SER A 64 24.81 -13.18 12.58
C SER A 64 26.18 -13.68 12.07
N GLY A 65 26.27 -14.02 10.77
CA GLY A 65 27.50 -14.35 10.06
C GLY A 65 28.35 -13.09 9.87
N GLY A 66 28.92 -12.64 10.97
CA GLY A 66 29.76 -11.46 11.06
C GLY A 66 31.23 -11.83 11.17
N GLU A 67 32.08 -11.15 10.42
CA GLU A 67 33.50 -11.16 10.71
C GLU A 67 33.70 -10.45 12.06
N ARG A 68 34.28 -11.18 13.01
CA ARG A 68 34.69 -10.63 14.30
C ARG A 68 36.19 -10.77 14.40
N LEU A 69 36.89 -9.66 14.54
CA LEU A 69 38.33 -9.62 14.73
C LEU A 69 38.63 -9.02 16.10
N PHE A 70 39.34 -9.76 16.95
CA PHE A 70 39.80 -9.29 18.25
C PHE A 70 41.31 -9.44 18.33
N MET A 71 42.02 -8.35 18.64
CA MET A 71 43.46 -8.36 18.88
C MET A 71 43.81 -7.41 20.03
N ALA A 72 44.55 -7.91 21.02
CA ALA A 72 45.10 -7.10 22.13
C ALA A 72 44.07 -6.22 22.87
N GLY A 73 42.85 -6.71 23.06
CA GLY A 73 41.78 -5.97 23.74
C GLY A 73 41.08 -4.93 22.85
N ILE A 74 41.28 -4.96 21.53
CA ILE A 74 40.52 -4.15 20.56
C ILE A 74 39.77 -5.10 19.64
N GLY A 75 38.49 -4.84 19.42
CA GLY A 75 37.58 -5.65 18.64
C GLY A 75 36.83 -4.86 17.57
N ALA A 76 36.57 -5.49 16.43
CA ALA A 76 35.61 -5.01 15.45
C ALA A 76 34.67 -6.15 15.03
N SER A 77 33.42 -5.81 14.78
CA SER A 77 32.29 -6.70 14.56
C SER A 77 31.43 -6.12 13.45
N LYS A 78 31.06 -6.94 12.47
CA LYS A 78 30.12 -6.57 11.40
C LYS A 78 28.94 -7.53 11.42
N ARG A 79 27.71 -7.05 11.45
CA ARG A 79 26.50 -7.91 11.46
C ARG A 79 25.57 -7.50 10.33
N ALA A 80 24.84 -8.46 9.76
CA ALA A 80 23.86 -8.19 8.71
C ALA A 80 22.48 -8.75 9.11
N ALA A 81 21.45 -7.92 8.97
CA ALA A 81 20.07 -8.34 9.15
C ALA A 81 19.35 -8.23 7.81
N VAL A 82 18.60 -9.27 7.46
CA VAL A 82 17.85 -9.36 6.20
C VAL A 82 16.39 -9.55 6.55
N ILE A 83 15.53 -8.67 6.03
CA ILE A 83 14.09 -8.71 6.28
C ILE A 83 13.39 -8.89 4.94
N ASN A 84 12.57 -9.92 4.81
CA ASN A 84 11.77 -10.14 3.61
C ASN A 84 10.33 -9.71 3.89
N VAL A 85 9.77 -8.91 2.98
CA VAL A 85 8.38 -8.49 2.99
C VAL A 85 7.71 -8.99 1.72
N GLY A 86 6.59 -9.70 1.87
CA GLY A 86 5.75 -10.18 0.77
C GLY A 86 4.40 -9.48 0.77
N LEU A 87 3.91 -9.11 -0.40
CA LEU A 87 2.60 -8.47 -0.62
C LEU A 87 1.88 -9.22 -1.74
N ASP A 88 0.61 -9.54 -1.51
CA ASP A 88 -0.29 -10.09 -2.52
C ASP A 88 -1.48 -9.15 -2.69
N LEU A 89 -1.70 -8.67 -3.92
CA LEU A 89 -2.83 -7.83 -4.30
C LEU A 89 -3.58 -8.44 -5.49
N ARG A 90 -4.89 -8.33 -5.46
CA ARG A 90 -5.81 -8.76 -6.52
C ARG A 90 -6.79 -7.65 -6.89
N LEU A 91 -7.03 -7.52 -8.19
CA LEU A 91 -8.04 -6.66 -8.77
C LEU A 91 -9.29 -7.51 -9.05
N VAL A 92 -10.41 -7.15 -8.44
CA VAL A 92 -11.68 -7.88 -8.55
C VAL A 92 -12.73 -6.99 -9.20
N GLU A 93 -13.47 -7.52 -10.17
CA GLU A 93 -14.60 -6.82 -10.79
C GLU A 93 -15.82 -6.89 -9.86
N MET A 94 -16.45 -5.75 -9.57
CA MET A 94 -17.58 -5.70 -8.62
C MET A 94 -18.86 -6.34 -9.15
N ARG A 95 -19.04 -6.41 -10.47
CA ARG A 95 -20.24 -6.99 -11.10
C ARG A 95 -20.26 -8.51 -11.03
N SER A 96 -19.12 -9.14 -11.31
CA SER A 96 -18.99 -10.61 -11.36
C SER A 96 -18.35 -11.20 -10.10
N LEU A 97 -17.67 -10.38 -9.30
CA LEU A 97 -16.73 -10.79 -8.24
C LEU A 97 -15.61 -11.72 -8.74
N GLY A 98 -15.38 -11.73 -10.06
CA GLY A 98 -14.26 -12.41 -10.68
C GLY A 98 -12.95 -11.66 -10.42
N THR A 99 -11.87 -12.39 -10.18
CA THR A 99 -10.53 -11.81 -10.10
C THR A 99 -10.00 -11.59 -11.51
N VAL A 100 -9.72 -10.34 -11.85
CA VAL A 100 -9.26 -9.91 -13.17
C VAL A 100 -7.74 -10.00 -13.26
N TYR A 101 -7.05 -9.63 -12.19
CA TYR A 101 -5.59 -9.60 -12.15
C TYR A 101 -5.08 -9.85 -10.72
N VAL A 102 -3.92 -10.48 -10.59
CA VAL A 102 -3.24 -10.75 -9.32
C VAL A 102 -1.76 -10.43 -9.47
N THR A 103 -1.18 -9.78 -8.48
CA THR A 103 0.26 -9.59 -8.35
C THR A 103 0.73 -9.97 -6.97
N SER A 104 1.82 -10.74 -6.91
CA SER A 104 2.52 -11.09 -5.68
C SER A 104 3.96 -10.61 -5.80
N LEU A 105 4.34 -9.71 -4.90
CA LEU A 105 5.65 -9.08 -4.89
C LEU A 105 6.35 -9.32 -3.56
N GLN A 106 7.66 -9.55 -3.64
CA GLN A 106 8.52 -9.70 -2.49
C GLN A 106 9.70 -8.76 -2.58
N LYS A 107 10.05 -8.11 -1.47
CA LYS A 107 11.26 -7.30 -1.34
C LYS A 107 12.08 -7.76 -0.15
N GLN A 108 13.39 -7.80 -0.38
CA GLN A 108 14.38 -7.98 0.66
C GLN A 108 14.94 -6.62 1.08
N ILE A 109 14.98 -6.39 2.38
CA ILE A 109 15.48 -5.19 3.04
C ILE A 109 16.72 -5.61 3.82
N VAL A 110 17.87 -5.00 3.52
CA VAL A 110 19.15 -5.37 4.13
C VAL A 110 19.62 -4.25 5.05
N GLY A 111 19.90 -4.59 6.31
CA GLY A 111 20.54 -3.74 7.30
C GLY A 111 21.94 -4.25 7.61
N VAL A 112 22.90 -3.33 7.73
CA VAL A 112 24.29 -3.65 8.11
C VAL A 112 24.66 -2.83 9.34
N GLU A 113 25.19 -3.52 10.33
CA GLU A 113 25.69 -2.94 11.57
C GLU A 113 27.21 -3.11 11.64
N TYR A 114 27.89 -2.03 12.01
CA TYR A 114 29.31 -1.99 12.30
C TYR A 114 29.51 -1.66 13.77
N GLU A 115 30.27 -2.48 14.48
CA GLU A 115 30.54 -2.36 15.91
C GLU A 115 32.05 -2.40 16.12
N THR A 116 32.57 -1.50 16.95
CA THR A 116 33.98 -1.45 17.34
C THR A 116 34.05 -1.31 18.85
N GLY A 117 34.93 -2.06 19.51
CA GLY A 117 34.98 -2.13 20.97
C GLY A 117 36.40 -2.26 21.51
N ILE A 118 36.63 -1.77 22.73
CA ILE A 118 37.88 -1.93 23.47
C ILE A 118 37.58 -2.61 24.80
N PHE A 119 38.32 -3.68 25.09
CA PHE A 119 38.19 -4.55 26.25
C PHE A 119 39.51 -4.58 27.02
N ARG A 120 39.46 -4.25 28.32
CA ARG A 120 40.64 -4.36 29.18
C ARG A 120 40.30 -4.90 30.56
N PHE A 121 41.15 -5.81 31.04
CA PHE A 121 41.11 -6.34 32.40
C PHE A 121 42.05 -5.55 33.31
N PHE A 122 41.55 -5.07 34.44
CA PHE A 122 42.32 -4.46 35.52
C PHE A 122 42.14 -5.30 36.80
N GLY A 123 43.02 -6.27 37.01
CA GLY A 123 42.87 -7.23 38.10
C GLY A 123 41.62 -8.09 37.91
N ASP A 124 40.67 -7.98 38.84
CA ASP A 124 39.34 -8.61 38.85
C ASP A 124 38.25 -7.78 38.16
N GLN A 125 38.56 -6.56 37.72
CA GLN A 125 37.59 -5.67 37.07
C GLN A 125 37.69 -5.70 35.54
N PHE A 126 36.55 -5.86 34.86
CA PHE A 126 36.42 -5.81 33.40
C PHE A 126 35.84 -4.46 32.97
N VAL A 127 36.53 -3.75 32.08
CA VAL A 127 36.08 -2.48 31.52
C VAL A 127 35.95 -2.61 30.01
N GLU A 128 34.78 -2.26 29.51
CA GLU A 128 34.37 -2.35 28.10
C GLU A 128 33.91 -0.96 27.63
N PHE A 129 34.36 -0.58 26.42
CA PHE A 129 33.92 0.63 25.74
C PHE A 129 33.60 0.31 24.29
N ASP A 130 32.34 0.46 23.91
CA ASP A 130 31.85 0.14 22.57
C ASP A 130 31.33 1.38 21.85
N SER A 131 31.56 1.40 20.53
CA SER A 131 31.02 2.38 19.60
C SER A 131 30.59 1.66 18.32
N GLY A 132 29.35 1.87 17.89
CA GLY A 132 28.79 1.25 16.71
C GLY A 132 27.96 2.20 15.86
N GLU A 133 27.90 1.92 14.56
CA GLU A 133 27.03 2.59 13.59
C GLU A 133 26.13 1.55 12.92
N VAL A 134 24.82 1.82 12.90
CA VAL A 134 23.81 0.96 12.28
C VAL A 134 23.26 1.64 11.04
N ARG A 135 23.38 0.99 9.88
CA ARG A 135 22.82 1.45 8.59
C ARG A 135 21.72 0.51 8.15
N ASN A 136 20.47 0.89 8.42
CA ASN A 136 19.28 0.11 8.07
C ASN A 136 18.42 0.85 7.04
N GLU A 137 17.95 0.14 6.01
CA GLU A 137 16.83 0.63 5.21
C GLU A 137 15.56 0.63 6.09
N PRO A 138 14.78 1.74 6.12
CA PRO A 138 13.55 1.78 6.88
C PRO A 138 12.53 0.76 6.35
N LEU A 139 12.06 -0.13 7.22
CA LEU A 139 11.04 -1.14 6.90
C LEU A 139 9.80 -0.53 6.22
N GLN A 140 9.38 0.63 6.69
CA GLN A 140 8.24 1.38 6.14
C GLN A 140 8.47 1.82 4.69
N LEU A 141 9.70 2.16 4.32
CA LEU A 141 10.06 2.52 2.95
C LEU A 141 10.10 1.29 2.06
N GLY A 142 10.61 0.16 2.58
CA GLY A 142 10.56 -1.13 1.90
C GLY A 142 9.13 -1.54 1.55
N VAL A 143 8.22 -1.58 2.55
CA VAL A 143 6.79 -1.89 2.32
C VAL A 143 6.16 -0.92 1.32
N ARG A 144 6.44 0.38 1.46
CA ARG A 144 5.91 1.40 0.54
C ARG A 144 6.34 1.14 -0.90
N SER A 145 7.60 0.82 -1.14
CA SER A 145 8.12 0.55 -2.48
C SER A 145 7.47 -0.68 -3.12
N VAL A 146 7.20 -1.74 -2.35
CA VAL A 146 6.48 -2.93 -2.83
C VAL A 146 5.04 -2.58 -3.21
N VAL A 147 4.36 -1.80 -2.37
CA VAL A 147 2.99 -1.36 -2.64
C VAL A 147 2.91 -0.47 -3.88
N GLU A 148 3.85 0.46 -4.06
CA GLU A 148 3.89 1.35 -5.22
C GLU A 148 4.16 0.55 -6.53
N LEU A 149 5.03 -0.46 -6.48
CA LEU A 149 5.25 -1.36 -7.61
C LEU A 149 4.03 -2.26 -7.91
N ALA A 150 3.35 -2.77 -6.88
CA ALA A 150 2.15 -3.58 -7.06
C ALA A 150 1.02 -2.77 -7.72
N VAL A 151 0.84 -1.52 -7.27
CA VAL A 151 -0.12 -0.59 -7.89
C VAL A 151 0.26 -0.29 -9.34
N TYR A 152 1.55 -0.08 -9.62
CA TYR A 152 2.01 0.10 -10.99
C TYR A 152 1.62 -1.08 -11.89
N GLN A 153 1.87 -2.32 -11.47
CA GLN A 153 1.50 -3.52 -12.22
C GLN A 153 -0.01 -3.68 -12.40
N ILE A 154 -0.81 -3.37 -11.37
CA ILE A 154 -2.28 -3.39 -11.50
C ILE A 154 -2.74 -2.39 -12.57
N LEU A 155 -2.15 -1.20 -12.61
CA LEU A 155 -2.53 -0.17 -13.58
C LEU A 155 -2.07 -0.53 -15.00
N THR A 156 -0.84 -0.99 -15.17
CA THR A 156 -0.27 -1.27 -16.50
C THR A 156 -0.67 -2.64 -17.04
N GLU A 157 -0.52 -3.71 -16.27
CA GLU A 157 -0.80 -5.08 -16.70
C GLU A 157 -2.28 -5.45 -16.48
N GLY A 158 -2.86 -5.03 -15.35
CA GLY A 158 -4.25 -5.35 -15.01
C GLY A 158 -5.28 -4.50 -15.77
N LEU A 159 -5.04 -3.20 -15.90
CA LEU A 159 -5.94 -2.27 -16.59
C LEU A 159 -5.45 -1.80 -17.96
N GLY A 160 -4.23 -2.18 -18.38
CA GLY A 160 -3.71 -1.82 -19.70
C GLY A 160 -3.33 -0.34 -19.86
N LEU A 161 -2.97 0.37 -18.79
CA LEU A 161 -2.65 1.79 -18.85
C LEU A 161 -1.24 2.06 -19.42
N PRO A 162 -1.04 3.18 -20.15
CA PRO A 162 -2.02 4.23 -20.44
C PRO A 162 -3.04 3.78 -21.49
N ALA A 163 -4.32 3.89 -21.15
CA ALA A 163 -5.40 3.73 -22.11
C ALA A 163 -5.42 4.98 -23.00
N ASN A 164 -5.58 4.78 -24.32
CA ASN A 164 -5.83 5.89 -25.24
C ASN A 164 -7.03 6.67 -24.71
N SER A 165 -6.84 7.94 -24.35
CA SER A 165 -7.85 8.78 -23.71
C SER A 165 -9.02 9.02 -24.66
N HIS A 166 -9.99 8.11 -24.69
CA HIS A 166 -11.32 8.41 -25.17
C HIS A 166 -12.07 9.10 -24.03
N GLU A 167 -12.69 10.23 -24.36
CA GLU A 167 -13.41 11.15 -23.47
C GLU A 167 -14.24 10.40 -22.41
N GLY A 168 -13.93 10.59 -21.12
CA GLY A 168 -14.75 10.06 -20.02
C GLY A 168 -13.99 9.58 -18.77
N CYS A 169 -12.68 9.35 -18.86
CA CYS A 169 -11.85 9.04 -17.69
C CYS A 169 -10.79 10.13 -17.46
N GLU A 170 -11.24 11.37 -17.23
CA GLU A 170 -10.33 12.37 -16.68
C GLU A 170 -10.11 12.10 -15.18
N PRO A 171 -8.84 12.01 -14.73
CA PRO A 171 -8.52 11.77 -13.33
C PRO A 171 -8.97 12.94 -12.45
N GLY A 172 -9.81 12.68 -11.46
CA GLY A 172 -10.41 13.73 -10.64
C GLY A 172 -11.61 14.44 -11.29
N GLY A 173 -12.08 13.93 -12.43
CA GLY A 173 -13.35 14.31 -13.02
C GLY A 173 -14.53 13.83 -12.17
N VAL A 174 -15.66 14.51 -12.31
CA VAL A 174 -16.93 14.08 -11.72
C VAL A 174 -17.30 12.72 -12.32
N TYR A 175 -17.78 11.79 -11.48
CA TYR A 175 -18.33 10.53 -12.00
C TYR A 175 -19.39 10.86 -13.05
N PRO A 176 -19.34 10.26 -14.25
CA PRO A 176 -20.39 10.46 -15.23
C PRO A 176 -21.70 10.04 -14.58
N GLU A 177 -22.64 10.97 -14.43
CA GLU A 177 -23.99 10.64 -13.97
C GLU A 177 -24.58 9.68 -14.99
N GLN A 178 -24.93 8.48 -14.53
CA GLN A 178 -25.61 7.51 -15.36
C GLN A 178 -26.97 8.09 -15.71
N SER A 179 -27.19 8.45 -16.97
CA SER A 179 -28.48 8.92 -17.45
C SER A 179 -29.49 7.79 -17.33
N ASP A 180 -30.30 7.85 -16.28
CA ASP A 180 -31.50 7.03 -16.14
C ASP A 180 -32.50 7.46 -17.22
N GLN A 181 -32.57 6.72 -18.33
CA GLN A 181 -33.83 6.53 -19.04
C GLN A 181 -33.95 5.09 -19.58
N PRO A 182 -34.98 4.33 -19.17
CA PRO A 182 -35.37 3.13 -19.89
C PRO A 182 -35.93 3.58 -21.24
N ASN A 183 -35.36 3.04 -22.33
CA ASN A 183 -35.89 3.26 -23.67
C ASN A 183 -37.38 2.90 -23.71
N SER A 184 -38.23 3.92 -23.82
CA SER A 184 -39.64 3.74 -24.14
C SER A 184 -39.72 3.07 -25.50
N ILE A 185 -40.29 1.87 -25.50
CA ILE A 185 -40.64 1.15 -26.72
C ILE A 185 -41.64 2.05 -27.44
N LYS A 186 -41.21 2.66 -28.54
CA LYS A 186 -42.10 3.38 -29.46
C LYS A 186 -43.15 2.39 -29.98
N GLU A 187 -44.41 2.68 -29.67
CA GLU A 187 -45.56 2.12 -30.36
C GLU A 187 -45.36 2.31 -31.87
N ILE A 188 -45.20 1.21 -32.60
CA ILE A 188 -45.37 1.20 -34.05
C ILE A 188 -46.87 0.98 -34.29
N LYS A 189 -47.59 2.08 -34.48
CA LYS A 189 -48.84 2.08 -35.25
C LYS A 189 -48.48 2.00 -36.73
N THR A 190 -48.83 0.89 -37.38
CA THR A 190 -49.45 0.85 -38.72
C THR A 190 -50.13 -0.49 -38.85
#